data_AF-A0A550GJF3-F1
#
_entry.id   AF-A0A550GJF3-F1
#
_cell.length_a   1.000
_cell.length_b   1.000
_cell.length_c   1.000
_cell.angle_alpha   90.00
_cell.angle_beta   90.00
_cell.angle_gamma   90.00
#
_symmetry.space_group_name_H-M   'P 1'
#
loop_
_entity.id
_entity.type
_entity.pdbx_description
1 polymer ?
#
loop_
_entity_poly.entity_id
_entity_poly.type
_entity_poly.pdbx_seq_one_letter_code
_entity_poly.pdbx_strand_id
1 'polypeptide(L)'
;AIETLRYIEYLKKDGVVLMNKRVMHPPIETSKLIMEKDAKYVTLEDVVSKLKGWTPNIAVVDALTLAKESGNVRTENTVFLGCLSALEAFNVEEKDIRKSISEAVPKKTVEQNLKAFDLGKKSAHGSLCTLVPCRP
;
A
#
# COMPACT_ATOMS: atom_id res chain seq x y z
N ALA A 1 -1.87 6.81 -0.60
CA ALA A 1 -3.18 7.28 -1.06
C ALA A 1 -3.12 8.00 -2.42
N ILE A 2 -2.46 9.17 -2.54
CA ILE A 2 -2.46 9.97 -3.79
C ILE A 2 -1.96 9.19 -5.01
N GLU A 3 -0.90 8.41 -4.88
CA GLU A 3 -0.34 7.60 -5.99
C GLU A 3 -1.37 6.66 -6.62
N THR A 4 -2.31 6.14 -5.83
CA THR A 4 -3.38 5.26 -6.31
C THR A 4 -4.28 5.96 -7.32
N LEU A 5 -4.60 7.25 -7.10
CA LEU A 5 -5.41 8.02 -8.04
C LEU A 5 -4.67 8.27 -9.37
N ARG A 6 -3.33 8.32 -9.35
CA ARG A 6 -2.51 8.51 -10.56
C ARG A 6 -2.63 7.33 -11.54
N TYR A 7 -2.86 6.12 -11.03
CA TYR A 7 -2.92 4.90 -11.85
C TYR A 7 -4.31 4.25 -11.88
N ILE A 8 -5.35 4.91 -11.36
CA ILE A 8 -6.67 4.30 -11.22
C ILE A 8 -7.27 3.87 -12.57
N GLU A 9 -6.91 4.55 -13.66
CA GLU A 9 -7.33 4.26 -15.04
C GLU A 9 -6.89 2.87 -15.54
N TYR A 10 -5.85 2.28 -14.96
CA TYR A 10 -5.39 0.92 -15.29
C TYR A 10 -6.18 -0.17 -14.56
N LEU A 11 -7.04 0.21 -13.61
CA LEU A 11 -7.80 -0.73 -12.82
C LEU A 11 -8.99 -1.26 -13.63
N LYS A 12 -9.08 -2.59 -13.77
CA LYS A 12 -10.29 -3.22 -14.30
C LYS A 12 -11.49 -2.99 -13.37
N LYS A 13 -12.72 -3.12 -13.89
CA LYS A 13 -13.97 -2.87 -13.16
C LYS A 13 -14.06 -3.55 -11.78
N ASP A 14 -13.63 -4.81 -11.69
CA ASP A 14 -13.64 -5.58 -10.44
C ASP A 14 -12.24 -5.71 -9.80
N GLY A 15 -11.34 -4.79 -10.17
CA GLY A 15 -9.98 -4.74 -9.65
C GLY A 15 -9.97 -4.34 -8.18
N VAL A 16 -8.90 -4.72 -7.49
CA VAL A 16 -8.68 -4.41 -6.08
C VAL A 16 -7.64 -3.31 -5.97
N VAL A 17 -7.94 -2.30 -5.17
CA VAL A 17 -6.98 -1.29 -4.75
C VAL A 17 -6.37 -1.74 -3.43
N LEU A 18 -5.05 -1.86 -3.40
CA LEU A 18 -4.26 -1.93 -2.17
C LEU A 18 -3.46 -0.63 -2.06
N MET A 19 -3.71 0.17 -1.04
CA MET A 19 -3.05 1.48 -0.90
C MET A 19 -2.61 1.80 0.52
N ASN A 20 -1.61 2.67 0.63
CA ASN A 20 -1.20 3.24 1.91
C ASN A 20 -2.22 4.29 2.37
N LYS A 21 -2.57 4.30 3.66
CA LYS A 21 -3.38 5.37 4.28
C LYS A 21 -2.67 6.72 4.24
N ARG A 22 -1.33 6.72 4.19
CA ARG A 22 -0.53 7.94 4.13
C ARG A 22 -0.86 8.76 2.87
N VAL A 23 -1.22 10.02 3.10
CA VAL A 23 -1.37 11.04 2.06
C VAL A 23 -0.04 11.80 1.96
N MET A 24 0.62 11.70 0.82
CA MET A 24 1.79 12.51 0.50
C MET A 24 1.36 13.59 -0.47
N HIS A 25 1.30 14.83 0.03
CA HIS A 25 0.85 15.99 -0.72
C HIS A 25 1.89 16.36 -1.78
N PRO A 26 1.54 16.34 -3.08
CA PRO A 26 2.45 16.79 -4.12
C PRO A 26 2.65 18.32 -4.03
N PRO A 27 3.82 18.84 -4.47
CA PRO A 27 4.11 20.29 -4.40
C PRO A 27 3.06 21.18 -5.05
N ILE A 28 2.44 20.72 -6.15
CA ILE A 28 1.39 21.46 -6.87
C ILE A 28 0.15 21.72 -6.01
N GLU A 29 -0.16 20.82 -5.09
CA GLU A 29 -1.27 20.98 -4.15
C GLU A 29 -0.96 22.12 -3.18
N THR A 30 0.24 22.11 -2.60
CA THR A 30 0.72 23.20 -1.73
C THR A 30 0.76 24.54 -2.47
N SER A 31 1.20 24.57 -3.73
CA SER A 31 1.16 25.80 -4.55
C SER A 31 -0.26 26.35 -4.70
N LYS A 32 -1.25 25.48 -4.89
CA LYS A 32 -2.66 25.88 -4.98
C LYS A 32 -3.17 26.49 -3.67
N LEU A 33 -2.82 25.91 -2.53
CA LEU A 33 -3.18 26.47 -1.21
C LEU A 33 -2.59 27.86 -0.95
N ILE A 34 -1.41 28.17 -1.52
CA ILE A 34 -0.81 29.50 -1.38
C ILE A 34 -1.55 30.53 -2.25
N MET A 35 -2.05 30.12 -3.42
CA MET A 35 -2.74 31.00 -4.37
C MET A 35 -4.22 31.22 -4.03
N GLU A 36 -4.88 30.21 -3.46
CA GLU A 36 -6.31 30.21 -3.18
C GLU A 36 -6.58 30.12 -1.66
N LYS A 37 -7.18 31.16 -1.07
CA LYS A 37 -7.44 31.24 0.38
C LYS A 37 -8.32 30.11 0.92
N ASP A 38 -9.23 29.57 0.11
CA ASP A 38 -10.19 28.54 0.54
C ASP A 38 -9.77 27.12 0.13
N ALA A 39 -8.62 26.95 -0.53
CA ALA A 39 -8.13 25.64 -0.91
C ALA A 39 -7.70 24.84 0.33
N LYS A 40 -7.99 23.54 0.32
CA LYS A 40 -7.66 22.60 1.39
C LYS A 40 -6.84 21.44 0.85
N TYR A 41 -6.01 20.87 1.72
CA TYR A 41 -5.35 19.62 1.44
C TYR A 41 -6.37 18.49 1.26
N VAL A 42 -6.16 17.66 0.25
CA VAL A 42 -6.87 16.43 -0.04
C VAL A 42 -6.67 15.47 1.13
N THR A 43 -7.78 15.02 1.69
CA THR A 43 -7.79 14.07 2.79
C THR A 43 -7.76 12.62 2.28
N LEU A 44 -7.55 11.66 3.19
CA LEU A 44 -7.67 10.25 2.84
C LEU A 44 -9.11 9.93 2.43
N GLU A 45 -10.08 10.52 3.11
CA GLU A 45 -11.51 10.39 2.87
C GLU A 45 -11.87 10.87 1.46
N ASP A 46 -11.30 11.99 1.01
CA ASP A 46 -11.47 12.49 -0.35
C ASP A 46 -10.95 11.48 -1.39
N VAL A 47 -9.78 10.88 -1.14
CA VAL A 47 -9.19 9.87 -2.02
C VAL A 47 -10.09 8.63 -2.08
N VAL A 48 -10.50 8.10 -0.93
CA VAL A 48 -11.37 6.92 -0.84
C VAL A 48 -12.71 7.19 -1.52
N SER A 49 -13.29 8.37 -1.31
CA SER A 49 -14.55 8.78 -1.96
C SER A 49 -14.45 8.76 -3.48
N LYS A 50 -13.37 9.30 -4.05
CA LYS A 50 -13.10 9.25 -5.50
C LYS A 50 -12.91 7.81 -6.01
N LEU A 51 -12.16 6.99 -5.27
CA LEU A 51 -11.89 5.60 -5.65
C LEU A 51 -13.16 4.72 -5.65
N LYS A 52 -14.13 5.01 -4.78
CA LYS A 52 -15.42 4.30 -4.76
C LYS A 52 -16.21 4.45 -6.06
N GLY A 53 -15.94 5.50 -6.86
CA GLY A 53 -16.49 5.63 -8.21
C GLY A 53 -15.93 4.62 -9.22
N TRP A 54 -14.82 3.94 -8.90
CA TRP A 54 -14.14 2.98 -9.77
C TRP A 54 -14.31 1.54 -9.31
N THR A 55 -14.10 1.27 -8.01
CA THR A 55 -14.22 -0.08 -7.43
C THR A 55 -14.71 -0.02 -5.99
N PRO A 56 -15.53 -0.98 -5.52
CA PRO A 56 -15.82 -1.16 -4.11
C PRO A 56 -14.65 -1.82 -3.34
N ASN A 57 -13.70 -2.45 -4.05
CA ASN A 57 -12.65 -3.28 -3.44
C ASN A 57 -11.42 -2.43 -3.08
N ILE A 58 -11.50 -1.67 -1.98
CA ILE A 58 -10.44 -0.76 -1.54
C ILE A 58 -9.88 -1.21 -0.18
N ALA A 59 -8.68 -1.78 -0.19
CA ALA A 59 -7.89 -2.11 1.00
C ALA A 59 -6.94 -0.97 1.35
N VAL A 60 -7.07 -0.43 2.57
CA VAL A 60 -6.22 0.64 3.09
C VAL A 60 -5.32 0.07 4.20
N VAL A 61 -4.01 0.23 4.05
CA VAL A 61 -3.01 -0.28 4.99
C VAL A 61 -2.18 0.86 5.56
N ASP A 62 -1.88 0.80 6.86
CA ASP A 62 -0.93 1.69 7.51
C ASP A 62 0.52 1.19 7.36
N ALA A 63 1.03 1.21 6.14
CA ALA A 63 2.33 0.62 5.84
C ALA A 63 3.48 1.31 6.60
N LEU A 64 3.36 2.61 6.91
CA LEU A 64 4.37 3.34 7.67
C LEU A 64 4.48 2.83 9.11
N THR A 65 3.36 2.56 9.77
CA THR A 65 3.36 2.01 11.14
C THR A 65 3.97 0.62 11.16
N LEU A 66 3.59 -0.25 10.22
CA LEU A 66 4.16 -1.60 10.09
C LEU A 66 5.67 -1.56 9.76
N ALA A 67 6.10 -0.63 8.91
CA ALA A 67 7.52 -0.41 8.61
C ALA A 67 8.29 0.06 9.85
N LYS A 68 7.72 0.94 10.67
CA LYS A 68 8.32 1.34 11.96
C LYS A 68 8.45 0.15 12.91
N GLU A 69 7.43 -0.68 13.04
CA GLU A 69 7.46 -1.91 13.85
C GLU A 69 8.52 -2.92 13.37
N SER A 70 8.80 -2.93 12.06
CA SER A 70 9.89 -3.73 11.48
C SER A 70 11.29 -3.22 11.84
N GLY A 71 11.39 -2.00 12.40
CA GLY A 71 12.64 -1.35 12.77
C GLY A 71 13.23 -0.44 11.69
N ASN A 72 12.53 -0.24 10.55
CA ASN A 72 13.02 0.58 9.46
C ASN A 72 11.86 1.18 8.64
N VAL A 73 11.68 2.50 8.71
CA VAL A 73 10.64 3.21 7.97
C VAL A 73 10.73 3.07 6.44
N ARG A 74 11.88 2.66 5.89
CA ARG A 74 12.05 2.50 4.44
C ARG A 74 11.49 1.18 3.90
N THR A 75 10.93 0.32 4.76
CA THR A 75 10.39 -1.00 4.37
C THR A 75 8.90 -0.97 4.00
N GLU A 76 8.27 0.22 3.85
CA GLU A 76 6.85 0.34 3.46
C GLU A 76 6.50 -0.46 2.19
N ASN A 77 7.39 -0.48 1.19
CA ASN A 77 7.18 -1.26 -0.04
C ASN A 77 7.17 -2.77 0.23
N THR A 78 8.01 -3.23 1.17
CA THR A 78 8.10 -4.63 1.56
C THR A 78 6.87 -5.07 2.36
N VAL A 79 6.27 -4.16 3.14
CA VAL A 79 4.94 -4.39 3.73
C VAL A 79 3.90 -4.71 2.65
N PHE A 80 3.87 -3.94 1.55
CA PHE A 80 2.95 -4.22 0.44
C PHE A 80 3.22 -5.55 -0.26
N LEU A 81 4.48 -5.94 -0.44
CA LEU A 81 4.82 -7.28 -0.94
C LEU A 81 4.26 -8.38 -0.02
N GLY A 82 4.36 -8.18 1.29
CA GLY A 82 3.72 -9.04 2.29
C GLY A 82 2.21 -9.12 2.09
N CYS A 83 1.55 -7.97 1.97
CA CYS A 83 0.10 -7.93 1.74
C CYS A 83 -0.30 -8.66 0.44
N LEU A 84 0.40 -8.42 -0.66
CA LEU A 84 0.14 -9.05 -1.95
C LEU A 84 0.38 -10.57 -1.91
N SER A 85 1.37 -11.03 -1.15
CA SER A 85 1.68 -12.46 -1.03
C SER A 85 0.53 -13.29 -0.42
N ALA A 86 -0.35 -12.65 0.35
CA ALA A 86 -1.54 -13.28 0.91
C ALA A 86 -2.63 -13.50 -0.14
N LEU A 87 -2.66 -12.75 -1.26
CA LEU A 87 -3.69 -12.90 -2.28
C LEU A 87 -3.57 -14.23 -3.02
N GLU A 88 -4.69 -14.91 -3.21
CA GLU A 88 -4.74 -16.12 -4.03
C GLU A 88 -4.40 -15.80 -5.50
N ALA A 89 -4.92 -14.68 -6.00
CA ALA A 89 -4.70 -14.22 -7.37
C ALA A 89 -3.25 -13.78 -7.67
N PHE A 90 -2.42 -13.56 -6.64
CA PHE A 90 -1.02 -13.17 -6.83
C PHE A 90 -0.13 -14.40 -6.97
N ASN A 91 -0.03 -14.93 -8.19
CA ASN A 91 0.61 -16.22 -8.49
C ASN A 91 2.16 -16.20 -8.46
N VAL A 92 2.73 -15.71 -7.35
CA VAL A 92 4.16 -15.82 -7.02
C VAL A 92 4.30 -16.56 -5.70
N GLU A 93 5.22 -17.52 -5.63
CA GLU A 93 5.48 -18.26 -4.40
C GLU A 93 6.15 -17.38 -3.35
N GLU A 94 5.74 -17.52 -2.10
CA GLU A 94 6.28 -16.72 -0.99
C GLU A 94 7.80 -16.87 -0.85
N LYS A 95 8.33 -18.08 -1.07
CA LYS A 95 9.77 -18.36 -0.98
C LYS A 95 10.57 -17.50 -1.97
N ASP A 96 10.02 -17.29 -3.17
CA ASP A 96 10.69 -16.54 -4.24
C ASP A 96 10.64 -15.05 -3.93
N ILE A 97 9.53 -14.54 -3.40
CA ILE A 97 9.42 -13.15 -2.95
C ILE A 97 10.43 -12.86 -1.84
N ARG A 98 10.51 -13.73 -0.82
CA ARG A 98 11.45 -13.58 0.29
C ARG A 98 12.90 -13.61 -0.19
N LYS A 99 13.23 -14.55 -1.09
CA LYS A 99 14.55 -14.63 -1.71
C LYS A 99 14.90 -13.34 -2.45
N SER A 100 14.00 -12.85 -3.31
CA SER A 100 14.22 -11.58 -4.03
C SER A 100 14.38 -10.39 -3.09
N ILE A 101 13.62 -10.32 -2.00
CA ILE A 101 13.80 -9.29 -0.97
C ILE A 101 15.22 -9.37 -0.40
N SER A 102 15.68 -10.54 0.03
CA SER A 102 17.02 -10.72 0.60
C SER A 102 18.16 -10.38 -0.36
N GLU A 103 17.96 -10.60 -1.67
CA GLU A 103 18.94 -10.30 -2.71
C GLU A 103 18.95 -8.82 -3.13
N ALA A 104 17.80 -8.15 -3.13
CA ALA A 104 17.65 -6.78 -3.62
C ALA A 104 17.96 -5.70 -2.58
N VAL A 105 17.74 -5.97 -1.30
CA VAL A 105 17.95 -4.96 -0.24
C VAL A 105 19.38 -5.00 0.30
N PRO A 106 19.89 -3.90 0.89
CA PRO A 106 21.19 -3.92 1.55
C PRO A 106 21.27 -5.03 2.62
N LYS A 107 22.38 -5.77 2.67
CA LYS A 107 22.56 -6.91 3.60
C LYS A 107 22.21 -6.59 5.05
N LYS A 108 22.48 -5.36 5.51
CA LYS A 108 22.21 -4.90 6.89
C LYS A 108 20.71 -4.71 7.20
N THR A 109 19.85 -4.68 6.19
CA THR A 109 18.40 -4.41 6.35
C THR A 109 17.53 -5.60 5.96
N VAL A 110 18.12 -6.76 5.64
CA VAL A 110 17.38 -7.97 5.23
C VAL A 110 16.38 -8.39 6.30
N GLU A 111 16.80 -8.49 7.56
CA GLU A 111 15.94 -8.90 8.67
C GLU A 111 14.73 -7.97 8.84
N GLN A 112 14.97 -6.66 8.81
CA GLN A 112 13.92 -5.64 8.93
C GLN A 112 12.92 -5.74 7.75
N ASN A 113 13.40 -6.02 6.55
CA ASN A 113 12.55 -6.21 5.37
C ASN A 113 11.72 -7.50 5.47
N LEU A 114 12.32 -8.62 5.88
CA LEU A 114 11.57 -9.87 6.06
C LEU A 114 10.51 -9.72 7.17
N LYS A 115 10.83 -9.03 8.27
CA LYS A 115 9.85 -8.68 9.31
C LYS A 115 8.72 -7.79 8.78
N ALA A 116 9.05 -6.79 7.94
CA ALA A 116 8.05 -5.94 7.30
C ALA A 116 7.12 -6.74 6.37
N PHE A 117 7.67 -7.70 5.63
CA PHE A 117 6.91 -8.62 4.80
C PHE A 117 5.90 -9.43 5.66
N ASP A 118 6.36 -10.00 6.78
CA ASP A 118 5.50 -10.77 7.69
C ASP A 118 4.36 -9.92 8.26
N LEU A 119 4.67 -8.71 8.71
CA LEU A 119 3.68 -7.75 9.22
C LEU A 119 2.66 -7.36 8.14
N GLY A 120 3.10 -7.15 6.91
CA GLY A 120 2.23 -6.90 5.76
C GLY A 120 1.29 -8.07 5.47
N LYS A 121 1.83 -9.29 5.38
CA LYS A 121 1.02 -10.52 5.16
C LYS A 121 -0.04 -10.70 6.25
N LYS A 122 0.32 -10.47 7.51
CA LYS A 122 -0.62 -10.50 8.63
C LYS A 122 -1.70 -9.41 8.50
N SER A 123 -1.31 -8.18 8.16
CA SER A 123 -2.23 -7.06 7.99
C SER A 123 -3.23 -7.25 6.85
N ALA A 124 -2.85 -7.97 5.79
CA ALA A 124 -3.75 -8.28 4.68
C ALA A 124 -5.00 -9.04 5.11
N HIS A 125 -4.91 -9.93 6.12
CA HIS A 125 -6.06 -10.70 6.58
C HIS A 125 -7.17 -9.83 7.19
N GLY A 126 -6.83 -8.68 7.78
CA GLY A 126 -7.80 -7.74 8.34
C GLY A 126 -8.25 -6.63 7.38
N SER A 127 -7.73 -6.60 6.14
CA SER A 127 -7.96 -5.49 5.21
C SER A 127 -8.27 -5.94 3.79
N LEU A 128 -7.40 -6.75 3.21
CA LEU A 128 -7.45 -7.19 1.82
C LEU A 128 -8.25 -8.49 1.66
N CYS A 129 -8.05 -9.45 2.57
CA CYS A 129 -8.69 -10.77 2.51
C CYS A 129 -10.18 -10.75 2.88
N THR A 130 -10.68 -9.62 3.38
CA THR A 130 -12.12 -9.39 3.57
C THR A 130 -12.81 -8.97 2.27
N LEU A 131 -12.04 -8.56 1.25
CA LEU A 131 -12.52 -8.08 -0.05
C LEU A 131 -12.34 -9.13 -1.15
N VAL A 132 -11.28 -9.93 -1.08
CA VAL A 132 -10.93 -10.94 -2.09
C VAL A 132 -10.32 -12.19 -1.47
N PRO A 133 -10.37 -13.34 -2.15
CA PRO A 133 -9.78 -14.58 -1.67
C PRO A 133 -8.27 -14.45 -1.41
N CYS A 134 -7.86 -14.97 -0.25
CA CYS A 134 -6.48 -15.08 0.16
C CYS A 134 -6.09 -16.54 0.35
N ARG A 135 -4.80 -16.79 0.22
CA ARG A 135 -4.17 -18.05 0.60
C ARG A 135 -4.39 -18.31 2.10
N PRO A 136 -4.56 -19.57 2.50
CA PRO A 136 -4.69 -19.95 3.90
C PRO A 136 -3.44 -19.63 4.74
#